data_AF-A0A537HSX4-F1
#
_entry.id   AF-A0A537HSX4-F1
#
_cell.length_a   1.000
_cell.length_b   1.000
_cell.length_c   1.000
_cell.angle_alpha   90.00
_cell.angle_beta   90.00
_cell.angle_gamma   90.00
#
_symmetry.space_group_name_H-M   'P 1'
#
loop_
_entity.id
_entity.type
_entity.pdbx_description
1 polymer ?
#
loop_
_entity_poly.entity_id
_entity_poly.type
_entity_poly.pdbx_seq_one_letter_code
_entity_poly.pdbx_strand_id
1 'polypeptide(L)'
;MLRRAGPAIALAVVALSVAVGASYYYASHNGPSGSDHSQCSDPDSISSHVYNPYRLQIIKSCITASGIVDNVIQEADGDYHVRLASTHNTATSLQRE
;
A
#
# COMPACT_ATOMS: atom_id res chain seq x y z
N MET A 1 7.32 14.19 55.63
CA MET A 1 7.56 13.11 54.64
C MET A 1 7.38 13.55 53.17
N LEU A 2 7.03 14.81 52.87
CA LEU A 2 6.62 15.27 51.53
C LEU A 2 7.74 15.90 50.66
N ARG A 3 9.01 15.51 50.83
CA ARG A 3 10.14 16.05 50.03
C ARG A 3 10.84 15.01 49.13
N ARG A 4 10.52 13.72 49.28
CA ARG A 4 11.13 12.61 48.50
C ARG A 4 10.27 12.10 47.34
N ALA A 5 9.01 12.52 47.26
CA ALA A 5 8.09 12.03 46.23
C ALA A 5 8.30 12.71 44.86
N GLY A 6 8.86 13.91 44.81
CA GLY A 6 9.12 14.66 43.57
C GLY A 6 9.88 13.87 42.48
N PRO A 7 11.06 13.28 42.77
CA PRO A 7 11.79 12.50 41.77
C PRO A 7 11.07 11.20 41.38
N ALA A 8 10.35 10.56 42.31
CA ALA A 8 9.58 9.35 42.03
C ALA A 8 8.40 9.64 41.08
N ILE A 9 7.72 10.78 41.26
CA ILE A 9 6.63 11.22 40.38
C ILE A 9 7.18 11.56 38.99
N ALA A 10 8.31 12.27 38.92
CA ALA A 10 8.94 12.60 37.63
C ALA A 10 9.34 11.34 36.83
N LEU A 11 9.94 10.35 37.50
CA LEU A 11 10.30 9.08 36.86
C LEU A 11 9.07 8.31 36.36
N ALA A 12 7.97 8.31 37.12
CA ALA A 12 6.73 7.67 36.69
C ALA A 12 6.16 8.33 35.43
N VAL A 13 6.19 9.67 35.34
CA VAL A 13 5.70 10.40 34.16
C VAL A 13 6.58 10.13 32.92
N VAL A 14 7.90 10.07 33.08
CA VAL A 14 8.82 9.73 31.98
C VAL A 14 8.62 8.29 31.51
N ALA A 15 8.50 7.33 32.43
CA ALA A 15 8.26 5.94 32.06
C ALA A 15 6.94 5.76 31.31
N LEU A 16 5.86 6.45 31.75
CA LEU A 16 4.57 6.42 31.08
C LEU A 16 4.62 7.02 29.67
N SER A 17 5.29 8.17 29.51
CA SER A 17 5.42 8.82 28.19
C SER A 17 6.23 7.98 27.21
N VAL A 18 7.31 7.33 27.65
CA VAL A 18 8.08 6.40 26.80
C VAL A 18 7.24 5.17 26.44
N ALA A 19 6.52 4.57 27.38
CA ALA A 19 5.68 3.40 27.13
C ALA A 19 4.56 3.71 26.12
N VAL A 20 3.89 4.86 26.26
CA VAL A 20 2.84 5.30 25.34
C VAL A 20 3.41 5.60 23.95
N GLY A 21 4.53 6.32 23.88
CA GLY A 21 5.19 6.65 22.62
C GLY A 21 5.67 5.40 21.87
N ALA A 22 6.29 4.45 22.57
CA ALA A 22 6.72 3.17 21.99
C ALA A 22 5.51 2.37 21.50
N SER A 23 4.46 2.23 22.31
CA SER A 23 3.24 1.50 21.94
C SER A 23 2.57 2.09 20.69
N TYR A 24 2.48 3.42 20.62
CA TYR A 24 1.92 4.11 19.46
C TYR A 24 2.77 3.91 18.21
N TYR A 25 4.10 4.02 18.34
CA TYR A 25 5.03 3.77 17.24
C TYR A 25 4.92 2.33 16.71
N TYR A 26 4.93 1.34 17.60
CA TYR A 26 4.78 -0.07 17.22
C TYR A 26 3.42 -0.34 16.55
N ALA A 27 2.33 0.23 17.05
CA ALA A 27 1.00 0.09 16.44
C ALA A 27 0.88 0.79 15.09
N SER A 28 1.57 1.92 14.89
CA SER A 28 1.57 2.63 13.61
C SER A 28 2.43 1.95 12.54
N HIS A 29 3.53 1.30 12.93
CA HIS A 29 4.47 0.69 11.99
C HIS A 29 4.16 -0.78 11.70
N ASN A 30 3.65 -1.51 12.70
CA ASN A 30 3.19 -2.89 12.55
C ASN A 30 1.66 -2.98 12.46
N GLY A 31 0.97 -1.84 12.46
CA GLY A 31 -0.43 -1.79 12.09
C GLY A 31 -0.60 -2.45 10.71
N PRO A 32 -1.75 -3.07 10.43
CA PRO A 32 -1.99 -3.65 9.12
C PRO A 32 -1.68 -2.55 8.11
N SER A 33 -0.64 -2.74 7.28
CA SER A 33 -0.42 -1.89 6.12
C SER A 33 -1.76 -1.84 5.45
N GLY A 34 -2.36 -0.64 5.43
CA GLY A 34 -3.72 -0.44 4.99
C GLY A 34 -3.90 -1.29 3.75
N SER A 35 -4.80 -2.27 3.83
CA SER A 35 -5.28 -2.94 2.65
C SER A 35 -6.00 -1.84 1.89
N ASP A 36 -5.23 -1.09 1.11
CA ASP A 36 -5.70 -0.43 -0.08
C ASP A 36 -6.22 -1.58 -0.93
N HIS A 37 -7.45 -1.98 -0.63
CA HIS A 37 -8.32 -2.69 -1.55
C HIS A 37 -8.53 -1.73 -2.71
N SER A 38 -7.51 -1.59 -3.55
CA SER A 38 -7.66 -1.19 -4.91
C SER A 38 -8.69 -2.16 -5.45
N GLN A 39 -9.92 -1.69 -5.66
CA GLN A 39 -11.12 -2.47 -6.01
C GLN A 39 -11.04 -3.05 -7.44
N CYS A 40 -9.87 -3.55 -7.83
CA CYS A 40 -9.67 -4.34 -9.00
C CYS A 40 -10.23 -5.68 -8.58
N SER A 41 -11.25 -6.15 -9.29
CA SER A 41 -11.88 -7.43 -9.00
C SER A 41 -10.88 -8.55 -9.27
N ASP A 42 -10.01 -8.81 -8.30
CA ASP A 42 -9.14 -9.96 -8.25
C ASP A 42 -9.65 -10.88 -7.13
N PRO A 43 -10.16 -12.09 -7.46
CA PRO A 43 -10.85 -12.95 -6.50
C PRO A 43 -9.93 -13.45 -5.39
N ASP A 44 -8.62 -13.55 -5.65
CA ASP A 44 -7.63 -14.11 -4.73
C ASP A 44 -6.68 -13.04 -4.14
N SER A 45 -6.96 -11.75 -4.36
CA SER A 45 -6.08 -10.61 -4.10
C SER A 45 -4.79 -10.61 -4.94
N ILE A 46 -4.42 -9.44 -5.48
CA ILE A 46 -3.23 -9.26 -6.35
C ILE A 46 -1.94 -9.80 -5.73
N SER A 47 -1.86 -9.83 -4.40
CA SER A 47 -0.73 -10.38 -3.65
C SER A 47 -0.54 -11.89 -3.80
N SER A 48 -1.58 -12.64 -4.18
CA SER A 48 -1.54 -14.10 -4.31
C SER A 48 -0.88 -14.57 -5.62
N HIS A 49 -0.89 -13.73 -6.64
CA HIS A 49 -0.35 -14.03 -7.97
C HIS A 49 1.06 -13.46 -8.21
N VAL A 50 1.61 -12.72 -7.25
CA VAL A 50 2.87 -12.00 -7.40
C VAL A 50 3.95 -12.62 -6.51
N TYR A 51 5.05 -13.05 -7.12
CA TYR A 51 6.25 -13.44 -6.39
C TYR A 51 6.88 -12.21 -5.71
N ASN A 52 7.07 -12.29 -4.39
CA ASN A 52 7.58 -11.20 -3.54
C ASN A 52 6.69 -9.93 -3.55
N PRO A 53 5.46 -10.00 -3.01
CA PRO A 53 4.46 -8.91 -3.10
C PRO A 53 4.87 -7.64 -2.36
N TYR A 54 5.80 -7.72 -1.40
CA TYR A 54 6.35 -6.57 -0.70
C TYR A 54 7.07 -5.56 -1.63
N ARG A 55 7.39 -5.96 -2.87
CA ARG A 55 7.97 -5.08 -3.89
C ARG A 55 6.94 -4.20 -4.60
N LEU A 56 5.65 -4.47 -4.44
CA LEU A 56 4.58 -3.71 -5.08
C LEU A 56 4.15 -2.55 -4.20
N GLN A 57 3.99 -1.39 -4.82
CA GLN A 57 3.36 -0.22 -4.21
C GLN A 57 2.19 0.20 -5.10
N ILE A 58 1.00 0.28 -4.51
CA ILE A 58 -0.20 0.76 -5.19
C ILE A 58 -0.12 2.29 -5.24
N ILE A 59 0.11 2.84 -6.43
CA ILE A 59 0.27 4.30 -6.63
C ILE A 59 -1.05 5.01 -6.98
N LYS A 60 -2.05 4.28 -7.47
CA LYS A 60 -3.39 4.78 -7.81
C LYS A 60 -4.43 3.69 -7.56
N SER A 61 -5.67 4.09 -7.26
CA SER A 61 -6.82 3.19 -7.23
C SER A 61 -7.07 2.57 -8.60
N CYS A 62 -7.90 1.52 -8.64
CA CYS A 62 -8.13 0.75 -9.85
C CYS A 62 -8.70 1.58 -11.00
N ILE A 63 -8.09 1.40 -12.17
CA ILE A 63 -8.45 2.07 -13.42
C ILE A 63 -8.86 1.00 -14.41
N THR A 64 -10.02 1.19 -15.04
CA THR A 64 -10.48 0.32 -16.14
C THR A 64 -10.11 0.95 -17.46
N ALA A 65 -9.40 0.21 -18.30
CA ALA A 65 -9.18 0.55 -19.71
C ALA A 65 -10.10 -0.29 -20.59
N SER A 66 -10.74 0.32 -21.58
CA SER A 66 -11.56 -0.36 -22.58
C SER A 66 -11.17 0.12 -23.96
N GLY A 67 -11.23 -0.79 -24.94
CA GLY A 67 -10.71 -0.54 -26.27
C GLY A 67 -10.91 -1.71 -27.24
N ILE A 68 -10.51 -1.50 -28.48
CA ILE A 68 -10.39 -2.56 -29.50
C ILE A 68 -8.97 -3.12 -29.40
N VAL A 69 -8.81 -4.45 -29.52
CA VAL A 69 -7.49 -5.07 -29.59
C VAL A 69 -6.89 -4.79 -30.97
N ASP A 70 -5.82 -3.99 -31.01
CA ASP A 70 -5.10 -3.65 -32.24
C ASP A 70 -4.07 -4.71 -32.59
N ASN A 71 -3.40 -5.26 -31.57
CA ASN A 71 -2.33 -6.24 -31.76
C ASN A 71 -2.15 -7.12 -30.53
N VAL A 72 -1.71 -8.36 -30.75
CA VAL A 72 -1.32 -9.31 -29.70
C VAL A 72 0.06 -9.84 -30.06
N ILE A 73 1.03 -9.66 -29.16
CA ILE A 73 2.41 -10.13 -29.31
C ILE A 73 2.62 -11.23 -28.28
N GLN A 74 3.01 -12.42 -28.73
CA GLN A 74 3.44 -13.51 -27.86
C GLN A 74 4.94 -13.40 -27.63
N GLU A 75 5.36 -13.44 -26.37
CA GLU A 75 6.76 -13.36 -25.97
C GLU A 75 7.34 -14.74 -25.68
N ALA A 76 8.67 -14.84 -25.73
CA ALA A 76 9.38 -16.12 -25.63
C ALA A 76 9.31 -16.75 -24.24
N ASP A 77 9.02 -15.96 -23.21
CA ASP A 77 8.81 -16.39 -21.82
C ASP A 77 7.37 -16.87 -21.55
N GLY A 78 6.49 -16.78 -22.54
CA GLY A 78 5.10 -17.21 -22.46
C GLY A 78 4.11 -16.08 -22.15
N ASP A 79 4.58 -14.85 -21.97
CA ASP A 79 3.72 -13.70 -21.73
C ASP A 79 3.08 -13.18 -23.04
N TYR A 80 1.95 -12.49 -22.90
CA TYR A 80 1.24 -11.87 -24.02
C TYR A 80 1.13 -10.35 -23.81
N HIS A 81 1.62 -9.60 -24.79
CA HIS A 81 1.43 -8.16 -24.87
C HIS A 81 0.24 -7.81 -25.76
N VAL A 82 -0.84 -7.31 -25.15
CA VAL A 82 -2.05 -6.87 -25.86
C VAL A 82 -2.05 -5.36 -26.00
N ARG A 83 -2.09 -4.87 -27.24
CA ARG A 83 -2.24 -3.44 -27.56
C ARG A 83 -3.71 -3.12 -27.76
N LEU A 84 -4.19 -2.10 -27.06
CA LEU A 84 -5.57 -1.63 -27.15
C LEU A 84 -5.64 -0.26 -27.82
N ALA A 85 -6.46 -0.11 -28.85
CA ALA A 85 -7.00 1.18 -29.27
C ALA A 85 -8.08 1.59 -28.28
N SER A 86 -7.78 2.55 -27.40
CA SER A 86 -8.71 2.95 -26.36
C SER A 86 -9.98 3.58 -26.94
N THR A 87 -11.14 3.10 -26.50
CA THR A 87 -12.47 3.61 -26.90
C THR A 87 -12.99 4.71 -25.96
N HIS A 88 -12.27 5.01 -24.87
CA HIS A 88 -12.64 6.04 -23.90
C HIS A 88 -11.52 7.08 -23.76
N ASN A 89 -11.85 8.33 -24.04
CA ASN A 89 -10.98 9.51 -23.90
C ASN A 89 -10.79 9.97 -22.44
N THR A 90 -11.04 9.11 -21.45
CA THR A 90 -10.84 9.39 -20.03
C THR A 90 -9.43 9.01 -19.53
N ALA A 91 -8.47 8.86 -20.44
CA ALA A 91 -7.04 8.64 -20.13
C ALA A 91 -6.25 9.96 -19.95
N THR A 92 -6.84 11.02 -19.38
CA THR A 92 -6.16 12.30 -19.17
C THR A 92 -5.17 12.32 -17.99
N SER A 93 -4.74 11.16 -17.45
CA SER A 93 -3.80 11.10 -16.32
C SER A 93 -2.89 9.86 -16.30
N LEU A 94 -2.51 9.31 -17.45
CA LEU A 94 -1.20 8.65 -17.55
C LEU A 94 -0.17 9.77 -17.79
N GLN A 95 0.05 10.58 -16.75
CA GLN A 95 1.18 11.49 -16.68
C GLN A 95 2.44 10.65 -16.76
N ARG A 96 3.07 10.76 -17.93
CA ARG A 96 4.50 10.56 -18.15
C ARG A 96 5.24 11.47 -17.15
N GLU A 97 5.98 10.88 -16.22
CA GLU A 97 7.20 11.51 -15.70
C GLU A 97 8.38 11.07 -16.55
#